data_AF-A0A2V9FKE0-F1
#
_entry.id   AF-A0A2V9FKE0-F1
#
_cell.length_a   1.000
_cell.length_b   1.000
_cell.length_c   1.000
_cell.angle_alpha   90.00
_cell.angle_beta   90.00
_cell.angle_gamma   90.00
#
_symmetry.space_group_name_H-M   'P 1'
#
loop_
_entity.id
_entity.type
_entity.pdbx_description
1 polymer ?
#
loop_
_entity_poly.entity_id
_entity_poly.type
_entity_poly.pdbx_seq_one_letter_code
_entity_poly.pdbx_strand_id
1 'polypeptide(L)'
;MKKRNLFFPRMVWIFSLFLALLPFSVKAGEMRWFFRYAAIFTRGVDFGGSARILRLHYATTINAQSANGRPVVTGKKVVLALAAASERPEALIDANNSKCSGDSSQTITSEAQLQMHIASGHSAASGGIPRSHSISDAISAPIYFQLADSLIYMQASLNGSQPLWMMLDTGSSVTVFDEPVSKTLGIRFLGEGNAYGPGQGSAQKLAFASHATISFAGAELGDQTVATLPLEWFSREVGRSTDGFLGSNVFRNYVVEIDYANQVLHLHDPTTYSYSGSGQRLPLQFIWDNIPSVRAQVVAQDGTAITGIFLIDSGATTALWLTKAFSEAHPEFLSAQETMEVPNVVAVGGELSARLGWVPAIRFGGFLVSMPLTQFSQNTSGILATPGLAGIIGAQLLRRFTVIFDYPHGVMILEPNEHFGDPSV
;
A
#
# COMPACT_ATOMS: atom_id res chain seq x y z
N MET A 1 2.18 75.58 25.00
CA MET A 1 2.90 74.90 23.89
C MET A 1 3.19 73.46 24.27
N LYS A 2 2.87 72.46 23.44
CA LYS A 2 3.20 71.04 23.70
C LYS A 2 4.50 70.66 22.96
N LYS A 3 5.40 69.91 23.62
CA LYS A 3 6.63 69.37 22.99
C LYS A 3 6.36 68.03 22.30
N ARG A 4 7.23 67.68 21.34
CA ARG A 4 7.22 66.43 20.56
C ARG A 4 7.66 65.22 21.39
N ASN A 5 7.20 64.03 21.00
CA ASN A 5 7.98 62.80 20.78
C ASN A 5 7.10 61.90 19.87
N LEU A 6 7.49 61.66 18.61
CA LEU A 6 8.34 60.56 18.11
C LEU A 6 7.67 59.17 18.17
N PHE A 7 7.62 58.52 17.00
CA PHE A 7 6.93 57.24 16.76
C PHE A 7 7.80 56.03 17.08
N PHE A 8 7.19 54.98 17.63
CA PHE A 8 7.65 53.58 17.55
C PHE A 8 6.42 52.66 17.52
N PRO A 9 6.31 51.70 16.57
CA PRO A 9 5.20 50.74 16.55
C PRO A 9 5.38 49.66 17.62
N ARG A 10 4.25 49.17 18.17
CA ARG A 10 4.22 48.17 19.25
C ARG A 10 4.32 46.74 18.72
N MET A 11 5.11 45.91 19.41
CA MET A 11 5.02 44.45 19.40
C MET A 11 5.34 43.93 20.80
N VAL A 12 4.93 42.70 21.13
CA VAL A 12 5.02 42.04 22.46
C VAL A 12 4.13 42.66 23.54
N TRP A 13 3.03 41.95 23.86
CA TRP A 13 2.55 41.71 25.23
C TRP A 13 1.52 40.56 25.19
N ILE A 14 1.92 39.38 25.67
CA ILE A 14 1.16 38.42 26.50
C ILE A 14 2.02 37.15 26.59
N PHE A 15 2.62 37.00 27.77
CA PHE A 15 3.14 35.76 28.35
C PHE A 15 2.73 35.81 29.82
N SER A 16 2.79 34.69 30.54
CA SER A 16 2.50 34.59 31.98
C SER A 16 1.02 34.69 32.40
N LEU A 17 0.22 33.69 32.02
CA LEU A 17 -0.69 33.05 32.99
C LEU A 17 -0.97 31.59 32.60
N PHE A 18 -0.20 30.64 33.14
CA PHE A 18 -0.64 29.31 33.59
C PHE A 18 0.56 28.51 34.12
N LEU A 19 0.96 28.81 35.37
CA LEU A 19 1.82 27.91 36.14
C LEU A 19 1.50 28.03 37.64
N ALA A 20 0.44 27.33 38.05
CA ALA A 20 0.05 27.13 39.44
C ALA A 20 -0.57 25.73 39.56
N LEU A 21 -0.33 25.04 40.67
CA LEU A 21 -0.90 23.73 41.03
C LEU A 21 -0.41 22.51 40.21
N LEU A 22 0.88 22.22 40.31
CA LEU A 22 1.37 20.83 40.54
C LEU A 22 1.26 20.58 42.07
N PRO A 23 0.96 19.36 42.58
CA PRO A 23 1.76 18.12 42.39
C PRO A 23 0.87 16.86 42.10
N PHE A 24 1.32 15.61 41.95
CA PHE A 24 2.47 14.87 42.51
C PHE A 24 3.03 13.76 41.56
N SER A 25 4.29 13.38 41.80
CA SER A 25 4.86 12.03 41.59
C SER A 25 4.79 11.36 40.20
N VAL A 26 5.68 11.76 39.29
CA VAL A 26 6.31 10.83 38.32
C VAL A 26 7.83 10.95 38.45
N LYS A 27 8.57 9.83 38.29
CA LYS A 27 10.03 9.79 38.47
C LYS A 27 10.77 10.47 37.32
N ALA A 28 12.01 10.90 37.57
CA ALA A 28 12.82 11.77 36.70
C ALA A 28 13.33 11.14 35.37
N GLY A 29 12.64 10.14 34.81
CA GLY A 29 12.93 9.59 33.48
C GLY A 29 12.16 10.27 32.34
N GLU A 30 10.91 10.69 32.58
CA GLU A 30 9.95 10.94 31.48
C GLU A 30 9.96 12.37 30.91
N MET A 31 10.54 13.35 31.62
CA MET A 31 10.62 14.75 31.15
C MET A 31 11.46 14.95 29.88
N ARG A 32 12.12 13.93 29.33
CA ARG A 32 12.92 14.03 28.09
C ARG A 32 12.10 14.08 26.79
N TRP A 33 10.83 13.70 26.79
CA TRP A 33 10.02 13.63 25.56
C TRP A 33 9.31 14.94 25.19
N PHE A 34 8.97 15.80 26.17
CA PHE A 34 8.03 16.91 25.96
C PHE A 34 8.56 18.13 25.19
N PHE A 35 9.88 18.26 24.97
CA PHE A 35 10.53 19.50 24.53
C PHE A 35 11.11 19.49 23.09
N ARG A 36 10.66 18.59 22.19
CA ARG A 36 11.28 18.43 20.86
C ARG A 36 10.59 19.08 19.64
N TYR A 37 9.46 19.77 19.80
CA TYR A 37 8.78 20.45 18.67
C TYR A 37 8.23 21.87 18.99
N ALA A 38 8.95 22.89 18.49
CA ALA A 38 8.53 24.29 18.29
C ALA A 38 9.46 24.96 17.25
N ALA A 39 9.14 26.15 16.73
CA ALA A 39 9.59 26.60 15.39
C ALA A 39 10.71 27.68 15.31
N ILE A 40 11.22 27.87 14.07
CA ILE A 40 12.18 28.87 13.54
C ILE A 40 11.65 30.33 13.57
N PHE A 41 12.41 31.42 13.35
CA PHE A 41 13.68 31.69 12.61
C PHE A 41 14.76 32.38 13.52
N THR A 42 15.92 32.93 13.11
CA THR A 42 16.47 33.63 11.91
C THR A 42 18.00 33.37 11.79
N ARG A 43 18.87 33.94 10.91
CA ARG A 43 18.83 35.09 9.97
C ARG A 43 19.90 34.91 8.87
N GLY A 44 19.59 35.18 7.58
CA GLY A 44 20.61 35.52 6.56
C GLY A 44 20.50 34.87 5.17
N VAL A 45 20.24 35.71 4.16
CA VAL A 45 20.35 35.48 2.69
C VAL A 45 19.30 34.56 2.04
N ASP A 46 18.72 35.03 0.95
CA ASP A 46 17.68 34.37 0.16
C ASP A 46 18.22 33.39 -0.90
N PHE A 47 17.48 32.31 -1.14
CA PHE A 47 17.22 31.77 -2.47
C PHE A 47 15.87 31.04 -2.48
N GLY A 48 15.14 31.09 -3.60
CA GLY A 48 13.81 30.50 -3.74
C GLY A 48 13.82 29.02 -4.13
N GLY A 49 12.78 28.28 -3.74
CA GLY A 49 12.61 26.84 -3.98
C GLY A 49 12.32 26.09 -2.69
N SER A 50 11.06 25.72 -2.46
CA SER A 50 10.58 25.25 -1.15
C SER A 50 10.82 23.75 -0.90
N ALA A 51 12.08 23.39 -0.60
CA ALA A 51 12.39 22.08 -0.01
C ALA A 51 12.01 22.05 1.49
N ARG A 52 11.29 21.01 1.93
CA ARG A 52 11.04 20.73 3.36
C ARG A 52 11.97 19.62 3.84
N ILE A 53 12.75 19.88 4.89
CA ILE A 53 13.64 18.89 5.51
C ILE A 53 12.85 18.06 6.52
N LEU A 54 12.70 16.76 6.26
CA LEU A 54 12.39 15.75 7.29
C LEU A 54 13.70 15.25 7.92
N ARG A 55 13.71 15.08 9.25
CA ARG A 55 14.90 14.68 10.00
C ARG A 55 15.07 13.17 10.05
N LEU A 56 16.16 12.66 9.49
CA LEU A 56 16.73 11.37 9.88
C LEU A 56 17.64 11.52 11.11
N HIS A 57 17.85 10.43 11.86
CA HIS A 57 18.81 10.31 12.96
C HIS A 57 19.63 9.02 12.83
N TYR A 58 20.73 9.08 12.07
CA TYR A 58 21.91 8.25 12.33
C TYR A 58 23.14 9.13 12.17
N ALA A 59 24.06 9.07 13.14
CA ALA A 59 25.24 9.92 13.17
C ALA A 59 26.39 9.28 12.40
N THR A 60 26.83 9.93 11.32
CA THR A 60 28.08 9.60 10.63
C THR A 60 28.85 10.90 10.41
N THR A 61 30.06 11.00 10.95
CA THR A 61 30.83 12.25 10.94
C THR A 61 31.45 12.50 9.57
N ILE A 62 30.90 13.46 8.82
CA ILE A 62 31.45 13.89 7.53
C ILE A 62 32.69 14.76 7.80
N ASN A 63 33.87 14.21 7.56
CA ASN A 63 35.15 14.93 7.67
C ASN A 63 35.62 15.44 6.30
N ALA A 64 35.78 16.78 6.21
CA ALA A 64 36.52 17.55 5.21
C ALA A 64 36.19 17.35 3.70
N GLN A 65 36.28 18.45 2.94
CA GLN A 65 36.00 18.47 1.50
C GLN A 65 37.11 17.82 0.67
N SER A 66 36.73 17.06 -0.36
CA SER A 66 37.59 16.80 -1.52
C SER A 66 37.45 17.94 -2.54
N ALA A 67 38.54 18.31 -3.21
CA ALA A 67 38.63 19.52 -4.05
C ALA A 67 37.63 19.60 -5.22
N ASN A 68 37.03 18.46 -5.61
CA ASN A 68 36.11 18.36 -6.75
C ASN A 68 34.62 18.31 -6.33
N GLY A 69 34.29 18.67 -5.08
CA GLY A 69 32.91 18.93 -4.64
C GLY A 69 31.96 17.73 -4.53
N ARG A 70 32.42 16.50 -4.80
CA ARG A 70 31.63 15.28 -4.62
C ARG A 70 31.89 14.63 -3.25
N PRO A 71 30.86 14.14 -2.54
CA PRO A 71 31.04 13.37 -1.30
C PRO A 71 31.67 12.01 -1.60
N VAL A 72 32.58 11.56 -0.73
CA VAL A 72 33.17 10.22 -0.79
C VAL A 72 32.52 9.37 0.32
N VAL A 73 31.90 8.26 -0.06
CA VAL A 73 31.23 7.34 0.87
C VAL A 73 32.13 6.12 1.12
N THR A 74 32.75 6.06 2.31
CA THR A 74 33.53 4.90 2.77
C THR A 74 32.82 4.19 3.91
N GLY A 75 32.07 3.13 3.60
CA GLY A 75 31.47 2.26 4.62
C GLY A 75 30.44 1.29 4.05
N LYS A 76 30.38 0.06 4.59
CA LYS A 76 29.32 -0.91 4.27
C LYS A 76 28.01 -0.53 4.99
N LYS A 77 27.16 0.27 4.33
CA LYS A 77 25.70 0.34 4.53
C LYS A 77 25.08 1.23 3.45
N VAL A 78 24.06 0.72 2.77
CA VAL A 78 23.27 1.50 1.79
C VAL A 78 22.12 2.17 2.52
N VAL A 79 21.79 3.40 2.14
CA VAL A 79 20.56 4.10 2.54
C VAL A 79 19.84 4.47 1.25
N LEU A 80 18.67 3.87 1.00
CA LEU A 80 17.76 4.41 -0.02
C LEU A 80 17.08 5.68 0.52
N ALA A 81 16.93 6.66 -0.36
CA ALA A 81 16.07 7.81 -0.15
C ALA A 81 15.14 7.92 -1.37
N LEU A 82 13.85 7.62 -1.18
CA LEU A 82 12.83 7.83 -2.19
C LEU A 82 12.54 9.34 -2.30
N ALA A 83 12.56 9.87 -3.52
CA ALA A 83 12.15 11.25 -3.78
C ALA A 83 10.62 11.32 -3.84
N ALA A 84 10.02 12.22 -3.05
CA ALA A 84 8.59 12.46 -3.13
C ALA A 84 8.24 13.12 -4.48
N ALA A 85 7.30 12.51 -5.20
CA ALA A 85 6.69 13.00 -6.44
C ALA A 85 7.61 13.17 -7.67
N SER A 86 7.98 12.07 -8.33
CA SER A 86 7.70 11.88 -9.77
C SER A 86 8.09 10.48 -10.26
N GLU A 87 7.17 9.79 -10.94
CA GLU A 87 7.37 8.42 -11.43
C GLU A 87 8.11 8.41 -12.78
N ARG A 88 9.40 8.76 -12.78
CA ARG A 88 10.33 8.51 -13.91
C ARG A 88 11.73 8.15 -13.40
N PRO A 89 12.16 6.88 -13.50
CA PRO A 89 13.55 6.52 -13.26
C PRO A 89 14.41 6.88 -14.48
N GLU A 90 15.11 8.02 -14.43
CA GLU A 90 16.20 8.29 -15.38
C GLU A 90 17.38 7.34 -15.10
N ALA A 91 17.94 6.74 -16.16
CA ALA A 91 18.89 5.63 -16.04
C ALA A 91 20.25 6.07 -15.48
N LEU A 92 20.70 5.39 -14.42
CA LEU A 92 22.05 5.53 -13.88
C LEU A 92 23.05 4.67 -14.66
N ILE A 93 23.93 5.33 -15.39
CA ILE A 93 25.02 4.71 -16.16
C ILE A 93 26.15 4.31 -15.20
N ASP A 94 26.58 3.03 -15.24
CA ASP A 94 27.78 2.58 -14.54
C ASP A 94 29.06 3.17 -15.17
N ALA A 95 29.98 3.63 -14.32
CA ALA A 95 31.12 4.44 -14.73
C ALA A 95 32.35 4.25 -13.81
N ASN A 96 32.69 3.02 -13.42
CA ASN A 96 33.93 2.70 -12.71
C ASN A 96 34.97 2.03 -13.62
N ASN A 97 35.79 2.81 -14.35
CA ASN A 97 37.02 2.28 -14.94
C ASN A 97 38.15 3.32 -15.10
N SER A 98 39.03 3.42 -14.09
CA SER A 98 40.37 3.99 -14.18
C SER A 98 41.18 3.61 -12.92
N LYS A 99 42.46 3.20 -12.98
CA LYS A 99 43.38 3.00 -14.13
C LYS A 99 44.46 1.96 -13.77
N CYS A 100 45.34 1.65 -14.73
CA CYS A 100 46.47 0.72 -14.69
C CYS A 100 47.46 0.96 -13.51
N SER A 101 48.42 0.09 -13.16
CA SER A 101 49.08 -0.98 -13.96
C SER A 101 49.77 -2.05 -13.11
N GLY A 102 49.86 -3.28 -13.62
CA GLY A 102 50.78 -4.33 -13.14
C GLY A 102 50.79 -5.52 -14.12
N ASP A 103 51.97 -5.89 -14.63
CA ASP A 103 52.11 -6.89 -15.71
C ASP A 103 52.43 -8.29 -15.15
N SER A 104 51.57 -9.27 -15.46
CA SER A 104 52.01 -10.62 -15.86
C SER A 104 50.82 -11.53 -16.20
N SER A 105 51.04 -12.37 -17.21
CA SER A 105 50.14 -13.44 -17.69
C SER A 105 49.60 -14.36 -16.58
N GLN A 106 48.26 -14.45 -16.48
CA GLN A 106 47.62 -15.77 -16.34
C GLN A 106 46.15 -15.84 -16.79
N THR A 107 45.85 -16.99 -17.38
CA THR A 107 44.62 -17.50 -18.00
C THR A 107 43.29 -17.10 -17.32
N ILE A 108 42.37 -16.51 -18.09
CA ILE A 108 40.94 -16.48 -17.73
C ILE A 108 40.32 -17.83 -18.14
N THR A 109 40.00 -18.68 -17.17
CA THR A 109 39.23 -19.91 -17.40
C THR A 109 37.74 -19.65 -17.42
N SER A 110 37.01 -20.48 -18.16
CA SER A 110 35.60 -20.30 -18.53
C SER A 110 34.61 -20.52 -17.38
N GLU A 111 33.89 -19.47 -16.98
CA GLU A 111 32.63 -19.62 -16.23
C GLU A 111 31.57 -18.53 -16.53
N ALA A 112 31.95 -17.44 -17.22
CA ALA A 112 31.08 -16.28 -17.48
C ALA A 112 30.39 -16.28 -18.88
N GLN A 113 29.96 -17.45 -19.37
CA GLN A 113 29.39 -17.60 -20.74
C GLN A 113 27.98 -18.22 -20.83
N LEU A 114 27.30 -18.45 -19.70
CA LEU A 114 26.00 -19.14 -19.67
C LEU A 114 24.80 -18.24 -19.32
N GLN A 115 24.96 -16.91 -19.35
CA GLN A 115 23.88 -15.94 -19.11
C GLN A 115 23.77 -14.88 -20.23
N MET A 116 23.66 -15.32 -21.50
CA MET A 116 23.31 -14.40 -22.61
C MET A 116 22.59 -15.07 -23.81
N HIS A 117 21.82 -16.16 -23.59
CA HIS A 117 21.19 -16.93 -24.68
C HIS A 117 19.71 -17.33 -24.47
N ILE A 118 19.02 -16.73 -23.48
CA ILE A 118 17.57 -16.90 -23.30
C ILE A 118 16.80 -15.60 -23.61
N ALA A 119 17.49 -14.45 -23.68
CA ALA A 119 16.89 -13.12 -23.86
C ALA A 119 16.86 -12.61 -25.32
N SER A 120 17.02 -13.50 -26.32
CA SER A 120 17.15 -13.14 -27.74
C SER A 120 16.13 -13.80 -28.68
N GLY A 121 15.14 -14.50 -28.14
CA GLY A 121 13.94 -14.95 -28.87
C GLY A 121 12.74 -14.06 -28.55
N HIS A 122 11.97 -13.67 -29.57
CA HIS A 122 10.83 -12.73 -29.51
C HIS A 122 11.19 -11.23 -29.44
N SER A 123 11.71 -10.69 -30.56
CA SER A 123 11.60 -9.26 -30.88
C SER A 123 11.12 -9.06 -32.32
N ALA A 124 9.80 -9.10 -32.51
CA ALA A 124 9.05 -8.61 -33.67
C ALA A 124 7.54 -8.76 -33.32
N ALA A 125 6.66 -7.77 -33.50
CA ALA A 125 6.86 -6.41 -34.00
C ALA A 125 5.98 -5.41 -33.23
N SER A 126 6.32 -4.12 -33.29
CA SER A 126 5.59 -3.03 -32.66
C SER A 126 4.28 -2.70 -33.40
N GLY A 127 3.23 -3.50 -33.18
CA GLY A 127 1.86 -3.12 -33.48
C GLY A 127 1.26 -2.35 -32.30
N GLY A 128 0.70 -1.15 -32.54
CA GLY A 128 -0.01 -0.42 -31.49
C GLY A 128 -1.27 -1.17 -31.06
N ILE A 129 -1.45 -1.37 -29.75
CA ILE A 129 -2.61 -2.09 -29.19
C ILE A 129 -3.89 -1.30 -29.49
N PRO A 130 -4.87 -1.87 -30.24
CA PRO A 130 -6.13 -1.18 -30.49
C PRO A 130 -7.01 -1.22 -29.23
N ARG A 131 -7.04 -0.13 -28.45
CA ARG A 131 -7.99 0.02 -27.33
C ARG A 131 -9.41 0.22 -27.86
N SER A 132 -10.13 -0.88 -28.11
CA SER A 132 -11.58 -0.87 -28.34
C SER A 132 -12.21 -2.17 -27.80
N HIS A 133 -12.39 -2.25 -26.49
CA HIS A 133 -13.03 -3.37 -25.82
C HIS A 133 -14.55 -3.11 -25.80
N SER A 134 -15.33 -3.99 -26.42
CA SER A 134 -16.80 -3.90 -26.44
C SER A 134 -17.41 -4.54 -25.19
N ILE A 135 -17.05 -4.00 -24.03
CA ILE A 135 -17.67 -4.36 -22.75
C ILE A 135 -19.12 -3.83 -22.77
N SER A 136 -20.05 -4.59 -22.19
CA SER A 136 -21.44 -4.14 -21.97
C SER A 136 -21.48 -2.78 -21.27
N ASP A 137 -22.30 -1.85 -21.77
CA ASP A 137 -22.39 -0.46 -21.31
C ASP A 137 -22.34 -0.35 -19.78
N ALA A 138 -21.35 0.40 -19.26
CA ALA A 138 -21.23 0.65 -17.83
C ALA A 138 -22.45 1.43 -17.34
N ILE A 139 -23.04 0.98 -16.22
CA ILE A 139 -24.25 1.61 -15.65
C ILE A 139 -23.93 2.91 -14.88
N SER A 140 -22.65 3.19 -14.63
CA SER A 140 -22.15 4.45 -14.11
C SER A 140 -21.29 5.19 -15.14
N ALA A 141 -21.17 6.51 -14.96
CA ALA A 141 -20.05 7.25 -15.51
C ALA A 141 -18.71 6.68 -15.00
N PRO A 142 -17.57 6.90 -15.69
CA PRO A 142 -16.25 6.53 -15.19
C PRO A 142 -15.97 7.13 -13.81
N ILE A 143 -15.63 6.28 -12.85
CA ILE A 143 -15.43 6.64 -11.45
C ILE A 143 -13.95 6.87 -11.20
N TYR A 144 -13.49 8.11 -11.30
CA TYR A 144 -12.11 8.48 -11.01
C TYR A 144 -11.79 8.29 -9.53
N PHE A 145 -10.67 7.62 -9.25
CA PHE A 145 -10.14 7.43 -7.89
C PHE A 145 -8.76 8.06 -7.73
N GLN A 146 -8.22 8.02 -6.51
CA GLN A 146 -6.85 8.42 -6.18
C GLN A 146 -6.10 7.24 -5.60
N LEU A 147 -4.81 7.10 -5.92
CA LEU A 147 -3.95 6.12 -5.28
C LEU A 147 -3.20 6.74 -4.08
N ALA A 148 -3.06 5.97 -3.01
CA ALA A 148 -2.10 6.19 -1.93
C ALA A 148 -1.51 4.82 -1.55
N ASP A 149 -0.20 4.63 -1.69
CA ASP A 149 0.51 3.35 -1.49
C ASP A 149 -0.14 2.15 -2.21
N SER A 150 -0.56 2.38 -3.47
CA SER A 150 -1.36 1.49 -4.34
C SER A 150 -2.81 1.24 -3.91
N LEU A 151 -3.23 1.71 -2.74
CA LEU A 151 -4.61 1.62 -2.24
C LEU A 151 -5.52 2.60 -2.99
N ILE A 152 -6.74 2.16 -3.32
CA ILE A 152 -7.73 2.93 -4.07
C ILE A 152 -8.57 3.77 -3.11
N TYR A 153 -8.53 5.09 -3.24
CA TYR A 153 -9.37 6.03 -2.51
C TYR A 153 -10.39 6.70 -3.42
N MET A 154 -11.66 6.62 -3.05
CA MET A 154 -12.79 7.22 -3.77
C MET A 154 -13.80 7.85 -2.81
N GLN A 155 -14.72 8.65 -3.34
CA GLN A 155 -15.75 9.30 -2.54
C GLN A 155 -17.08 8.53 -2.55
N ALA A 156 -17.64 8.30 -1.38
CA ALA A 156 -18.99 7.75 -1.18
C ALA A 156 -19.72 8.47 -0.05
N SER A 157 -21.05 8.48 -0.11
CA SER A 157 -21.94 8.96 0.95
C SER A 157 -22.71 7.82 1.57
N LEU A 158 -23.08 7.97 2.85
CA LEU A 158 -23.90 7.03 3.60
C LEU A 158 -25.19 7.73 4.06
N ASN A 159 -26.35 7.17 3.73
CA ASN A 159 -27.67 7.72 4.08
C ASN A 159 -27.85 9.20 3.68
N GLY A 160 -27.27 9.61 2.54
CA GLY A 160 -27.29 11.01 2.08
C GLY A 160 -26.32 11.95 2.78
N SER A 161 -25.27 11.43 3.43
CA SER A 161 -24.19 12.23 4.04
C SER A 161 -23.46 13.11 3.03
N GLN A 162 -22.65 14.04 3.55
CA GLN A 162 -21.54 14.61 2.77
C GLN A 162 -20.60 13.48 2.27
N PRO A 163 -19.91 13.66 1.13
CA PRO A 163 -18.99 12.65 0.62
C PRO A 163 -17.82 12.41 1.57
N LEU A 164 -17.56 11.13 1.84
CA LEU A 164 -16.51 10.60 2.71
C LEU A 164 -15.37 10.02 1.86
N TRP A 165 -14.12 10.09 2.35
CA TRP A 165 -12.97 9.45 1.73
C TRP A 165 -12.85 7.99 2.15
N MET A 166 -13.32 7.11 1.28
CA MET A 166 -13.32 5.66 1.50
C MET A 166 -12.18 5.00 0.74
N MET A 167 -11.54 4.00 1.36
CA MET A 167 -10.70 3.04 0.65
C MET A 167 -11.58 1.95 0.01
N LEU A 168 -11.28 1.49 -1.20
CA LEU A 168 -11.93 0.33 -1.81
C LEU A 168 -11.22 -0.96 -1.40
N ASP A 169 -11.95 -1.90 -0.78
CA ASP A 169 -11.35 -2.97 0.02
C ASP A 169 -12.00 -4.34 -0.24
N THR A 170 -11.35 -5.19 -1.05
CA THR A 170 -11.80 -6.59 -1.23
C THR A 170 -11.56 -7.48 -0.01
N GLY A 171 -10.67 -7.07 0.91
CA GLY A 171 -10.37 -7.76 2.17
C GLY A 171 -11.43 -7.57 3.25
N SER A 172 -12.37 -6.63 3.09
CA SER A 172 -13.46 -6.40 4.04
C SER A 172 -14.80 -7.03 3.61
N SER A 173 -15.34 -7.90 4.47
CA SER A 173 -16.61 -8.62 4.25
C SER A 173 -17.84 -7.71 4.29
N VAL A 174 -17.70 -6.47 4.73
CA VAL A 174 -18.76 -5.46 4.83
C VAL A 174 -18.18 -4.05 4.63
N THR A 175 -18.99 -3.09 4.20
CA THR A 175 -18.59 -1.67 4.24
C THR A 175 -18.47 -1.21 5.69
N VAL A 176 -17.29 -0.69 6.03
CA VAL A 176 -16.91 -0.19 7.35
C VAL A 176 -16.83 1.34 7.31
N PHE A 177 -17.25 2.01 8.37
CA PHE A 177 -17.08 3.45 8.56
C PHE A 177 -16.34 3.72 9.87
N ASP A 178 -15.52 4.77 9.90
CA ASP A 178 -14.84 5.21 11.12
C ASP A 178 -15.84 5.56 12.23
N GLU A 179 -15.51 5.28 13.49
CA GLU A 179 -16.44 5.42 14.62
C GLU A 179 -16.81 6.89 14.91
N PRO A 180 -15.86 7.86 14.98
CA PRO A 180 -16.14 9.30 14.94
C PRO A 180 -17.05 9.75 13.78
N VAL A 181 -16.81 9.30 12.55
CA VAL A 181 -17.67 9.63 11.38
C VAL A 181 -19.08 9.08 11.59
N SER A 182 -19.18 7.81 12.00
CA SER A 182 -20.44 7.10 12.24
C SER A 182 -21.30 7.75 13.32
N LYS A 183 -20.67 8.25 14.40
CA LYS A 183 -21.33 9.05 15.45
C LYS A 183 -21.80 10.40 14.93
N THR A 184 -21.00 11.06 14.11
CA THR A 184 -21.32 12.38 13.52
C THR A 184 -22.53 12.32 12.60
N LEU A 185 -22.69 11.21 11.87
CA LEU A 185 -23.86 10.94 11.02
C LEU A 185 -25.09 10.41 11.78
N GLY A 186 -25.00 10.19 13.09
CA GLY A 186 -26.12 9.77 13.93
C GLY A 186 -26.65 8.35 13.66
N ILE A 187 -25.84 7.49 13.04
CA ILE A 187 -26.24 6.15 12.60
C ILE A 187 -26.49 5.24 13.82
N ARG A 188 -27.61 4.52 13.78
CA ARG A 188 -27.99 3.58 14.84
C ARG A 188 -27.48 2.19 14.54
N PHE A 189 -26.37 1.83 15.17
CA PHE A 189 -25.88 0.47 15.21
C PHE A 189 -26.67 -0.30 16.29
N LEU A 190 -27.23 -1.46 15.92
CA LEU A 190 -28.22 -2.20 16.72
C LEU A 190 -27.78 -3.63 17.07
N GLY A 191 -26.67 -4.10 16.50
CA GLY A 191 -26.05 -5.38 16.84
C GLY A 191 -24.54 -5.24 17.05
N GLU A 192 -23.97 -6.12 17.87
CA GLU A 192 -22.52 -6.31 17.99
C GLU A 192 -22.10 -7.60 17.26
N GLY A 193 -20.86 -7.63 16.75
CA GLY A 193 -20.23 -8.84 16.26
C GLY A 193 -18.70 -8.72 16.26
N ASN A 194 -18.02 -9.70 15.65
CA ASN A 194 -16.57 -9.83 15.71
C ASN A 194 -15.92 -9.56 14.34
N ALA A 195 -15.05 -8.55 14.26
CA ALA A 195 -14.06 -8.43 13.20
C ALA A 195 -12.87 -9.35 13.49
N TYR A 196 -12.47 -10.11 12.47
CA TYR A 196 -11.18 -10.79 12.39
C TYR A 196 -10.36 -10.12 11.30
N GLY A 197 -9.04 -10.09 11.44
CA GLY A 197 -8.14 -9.43 10.51
C GLY A 197 -6.74 -10.05 10.55
N PRO A 198 -5.75 -9.46 9.84
CA PRO A 198 -4.39 -9.99 9.78
C PRO A 198 -3.62 -9.84 11.11
N GLY A 199 -4.05 -8.93 12.00
CA GLY A 199 -3.40 -8.68 13.29
C GLY A 199 -3.54 -9.84 14.29
N GLN A 200 -2.47 -10.09 15.03
CA GLN A 200 -2.40 -11.05 16.13
C GLN A 200 -3.03 -10.43 17.38
N GLY A 201 -4.11 -11.04 17.85
CA GLY A 201 -4.84 -10.58 19.03
C GLY A 201 -6.22 -11.24 19.15
N SER A 202 -7.13 -10.53 19.82
CA SER A 202 -8.54 -10.90 19.91
C SER A 202 -9.35 -10.28 18.78
N ALA A 203 -10.47 -10.89 18.42
CA ALA A 203 -11.46 -10.23 17.56
C ALA A 203 -11.81 -8.83 18.09
N GLN A 204 -11.89 -7.86 17.20
CA GLN A 204 -12.37 -6.51 17.55
C GLN A 204 -13.90 -6.50 17.50
N LYS A 205 -14.55 -5.77 18.40
CA LYS A 205 -16.00 -5.58 18.31
C LYS A 205 -16.33 -4.67 17.12
N LEU A 206 -17.15 -5.17 16.21
CA LEU A 206 -17.91 -4.38 15.25
C LEU A 206 -19.26 -4.03 15.86
N ALA A 207 -19.72 -2.81 15.61
CA ALA A 207 -21.14 -2.48 15.73
C ALA A 207 -21.76 -2.43 14.31
N PHE A 208 -22.95 -3.01 14.15
CA PHE A 208 -23.63 -3.17 12.85
C PHE A 208 -24.92 -2.37 12.76
N ALA A 209 -25.15 -1.75 11.59
CA ALA A 209 -26.37 -1.08 11.21
C ALA A 209 -26.92 -1.70 9.90
N SER A 210 -28.24 -1.76 9.77
CA SER A 210 -28.95 -2.28 8.58
C SER A 210 -29.83 -1.20 7.96
N HIS A 211 -30.37 -1.47 6.77
CA HIS A 211 -31.17 -0.52 5.98
C HIS A 211 -30.39 0.75 5.60
N ALA A 212 -29.07 0.66 5.50
CA ALA A 212 -28.22 1.76 5.08
C ALA A 212 -28.20 1.90 3.56
N THR A 213 -28.02 3.12 3.07
CA THR A 213 -27.89 3.44 1.65
C THR A 213 -26.49 3.97 1.38
N ILE A 214 -25.72 3.30 0.53
CA ILE A 214 -24.36 3.70 0.13
C ILE A 214 -24.45 4.27 -1.29
N SER A 215 -24.14 5.57 -1.46
CA SER A 215 -24.23 6.25 -2.76
C SER A 215 -22.85 6.74 -3.20
N PHE A 216 -22.42 6.41 -4.42
CA PHE A 216 -21.08 6.74 -4.94
C PHE A 216 -21.09 6.95 -6.45
N ALA A 217 -20.54 8.08 -6.90
CA ALA A 217 -20.43 8.48 -8.31
C ALA A 217 -21.71 8.30 -9.17
N GLY A 218 -22.89 8.49 -8.56
CA GLY A 218 -24.20 8.35 -9.21
C GLY A 218 -24.85 6.98 -9.10
N ALA A 219 -24.10 5.95 -8.67
CA ALA A 219 -24.66 4.66 -8.26
C ALA A 219 -25.18 4.73 -6.82
N GLU A 220 -26.17 3.89 -6.49
CA GLU A 220 -26.76 3.78 -5.16
C GLU A 220 -27.06 2.33 -4.79
N LEU A 221 -26.61 1.92 -3.61
CA LEU A 221 -26.88 0.63 -3.00
C LEU A 221 -27.71 0.85 -1.73
N GLY A 222 -29.03 0.75 -1.87
CA GLY A 222 -29.97 0.72 -0.75
C GLY A 222 -29.97 -0.61 0.01
N ASP A 223 -30.63 -0.61 1.17
CA ASP A 223 -30.85 -1.77 2.07
C ASP A 223 -29.58 -2.59 2.42
N GLN A 224 -28.49 -1.89 2.70
CA GLN A 224 -27.22 -2.50 3.06
C GLN A 224 -27.08 -2.68 4.58
N THR A 225 -26.50 -3.81 4.98
CA THR A 225 -25.82 -3.92 6.28
C THR A 225 -24.43 -3.30 6.14
N VAL A 226 -24.06 -2.46 7.11
CA VAL A 226 -22.78 -1.77 7.25
C VAL A 226 -22.27 -1.89 8.69
N ALA A 227 -20.98 -1.70 8.90
CA ALA A 227 -20.36 -1.78 10.22
C ALA A 227 -19.53 -0.53 10.56
N THR A 228 -19.08 -0.42 11.81
CA THR A 228 -18.12 0.60 12.24
C THR A 228 -17.04 0.04 13.16
N LEU A 229 -15.82 0.57 13.02
CA LEU A 229 -14.69 0.41 13.94
C LEU A 229 -13.77 1.65 13.87
N PRO A 230 -12.91 1.93 14.86
CA PRO A 230 -11.99 3.08 14.82
C PRO A 230 -10.90 2.93 13.75
N LEU A 231 -10.74 3.92 12.85
CA LEU A 231 -9.78 3.90 11.73
C LEU A 231 -8.62 4.92 11.86
N GLU A 232 -8.52 5.61 13.00
CA GLU A 232 -7.42 6.54 13.32
C GLU A 232 -6.02 5.88 13.24
N TRP A 233 -5.90 4.58 13.52
CA TRP A 233 -4.64 3.84 13.35
C TRP A 233 -4.26 3.71 11.87
N PHE A 234 -5.22 3.36 11.02
CA PHE A 234 -5.03 3.18 9.58
C PHE A 234 -4.72 4.51 8.89
N SER A 235 -5.45 5.57 9.27
CA SER A 235 -5.25 6.92 8.74
C SER A 235 -3.86 7.49 9.07
N ARG A 236 -3.22 7.01 10.16
CA ARG A 236 -1.83 7.35 10.50
C ARG A 236 -0.83 6.54 9.69
N GLU A 237 -1.09 5.26 9.48
CA GLU A 237 -0.18 4.35 8.75
C GLU A 237 -0.05 4.77 7.28
N VAL A 238 -1.19 5.02 6.60
CA VAL A 238 -1.23 5.51 5.20
C VAL A 238 -0.99 7.02 5.09
N GLY A 239 -0.89 7.74 6.21
CA GLY A 239 -0.71 9.19 6.25
C GLY A 239 -1.87 10.01 5.65
N ARG A 240 -3.06 9.39 5.47
CA ARG A 240 -4.23 9.94 4.78
C ARG A 240 -5.49 9.67 5.60
N SER A 241 -6.34 10.69 5.78
CA SER A 241 -7.66 10.53 6.42
C SER A 241 -8.49 9.48 5.67
N THR A 242 -8.93 8.46 6.40
CA THR A 242 -9.72 7.34 5.88
C THR A 242 -11.01 7.24 6.68
N ASP A 243 -12.11 7.67 6.09
CA ASP A 243 -13.42 7.76 6.74
C ASP A 243 -14.15 6.40 6.76
N GLY A 244 -13.65 5.42 6.01
CA GLY A 244 -14.19 4.06 5.93
C GLY A 244 -13.56 3.19 4.83
N PHE A 245 -14.02 1.93 4.77
CA PHE A 245 -13.65 0.93 3.77
C PHE A 245 -14.91 0.47 2.99
N LEU A 246 -14.91 0.58 1.66
CA LEU A 246 -15.92 0.03 0.76
C LEU A 246 -15.65 -1.47 0.51
N GLY A 247 -16.23 -2.29 1.40
CA GLY A 247 -16.14 -3.75 1.36
C GLY A 247 -17.10 -4.46 0.40
N SER A 248 -17.36 -5.74 0.68
CA SER A 248 -18.13 -6.67 -0.18
C SER A 248 -19.48 -6.16 -0.70
N ASN A 249 -20.12 -5.19 -0.02
CA ASN A 249 -21.35 -4.55 -0.48
C ASN A 249 -21.24 -4.00 -1.89
N VAL A 250 -20.09 -3.47 -2.30
CA VAL A 250 -19.89 -2.99 -3.68
C VAL A 250 -19.76 -4.19 -4.63
N PHE A 251 -18.76 -5.04 -4.39
CA PHE A 251 -18.39 -6.15 -5.25
C PHE A 251 -19.48 -7.22 -5.44
N ARG A 252 -20.36 -7.45 -4.45
CA ARG A 252 -21.42 -8.47 -4.56
C ARG A 252 -22.68 -7.98 -5.30
N ASN A 253 -22.81 -6.68 -5.54
CA ASN A 253 -23.96 -6.08 -6.25
C ASN A 253 -23.62 -5.58 -7.66
N TYR A 254 -22.33 -5.33 -7.94
CA TYR A 254 -21.84 -4.89 -9.26
C TYR A 254 -20.67 -5.74 -9.72
N VAL A 255 -20.51 -5.88 -11.04
CA VAL A 255 -19.19 -6.25 -11.58
C VAL A 255 -18.33 -4.98 -11.56
N VAL A 256 -17.18 -5.06 -10.89
CA VAL A 256 -16.32 -3.91 -10.61
C VAL A 256 -15.05 -4.03 -11.44
N GLU A 257 -14.91 -3.17 -12.45
CA GLU A 257 -13.72 -3.06 -13.29
C GLU A 257 -12.82 -1.92 -12.80
N ILE A 258 -11.53 -2.19 -12.66
CA ILE A 258 -10.54 -1.27 -12.08
C ILE A 258 -9.36 -1.13 -13.04
N ASP A 259 -9.31 0.00 -13.76
CA ASP A 259 -8.15 0.41 -14.54
C ASP A 259 -7.20 1.22 -13.63
N TYR A 260 -6.23 0.51 -13.04
CA TYR A 260 -5.22 1.11 -12.18
C TYR A 260 -4.30 2.12 -12.89
N ALA A 261 -4.07 1.97 -14.20
CA ALA A 261 -3.15 2.84 -14.95
C ALA A 261 -3.81 4.19 -15.28
N ASN A 262 -5.09 4.18 -15.67
CA ASN A 262 -5.86 5.39 -15.96
C ASN A 262 -6.55 5.97 -14.69
N GLN A 263 -6.49 5.27 -13.56
CA GLN A 263 -7.13 5.60 -12.27
C GLN A 263 -8.66 5.74 -12.36
N VAL A 264 -9.29 4.83 -13.10
CA VAL A 264 -10.74 4.78 -13.34
C VAL A 264 -11.32 3.44 -12.90
N LEU A 265 -12.46 3.49 -12.23
CA LEU A 265 -13.29 2.35 -11.89
C LEU A 265 -14.61 2.42 -12.69
N HIS A 266 -15.09 1.27 -13.17
CA HIS A 266 -16.38 1.12 -13.83
C HIS A 266 -17.26 0.12 -13.08
N LEU A 267 -18.56 0.42 -13.03
CA LEU A 267 -19.59 -0.47 -12.49
C LEU A 267 -20.46 -0.98 -13.64
N HIS A 268 -20.70 -2.29 -13.67
CA HIS A 268 -21.60 -2.92 -14.62
C HIS A 268 -22.67 -3.72 -13.88
N ASP A 269 -23.88 -3.75 -14.44
CA ASP A 269 -24.98 -4.58 -13.95
C ASP A 269 -24.65 -6.07 -14.19
N PRO A 270 -24.56 -6.91 -13.14
CA PRO A 270 -24.23 -8.33 -13.30
C PRO A 270 -25.21 -9.10 -14.19
N THR A 271 -26.45 -8.64 -14.35
CA THR A 271 -27.46 -9.32 -15.18
C THR A 271 -27.27 -9.09 -16.69
N THR A 272 -26.53 -8.05 -17.08
CA THR A 272 -26.23 -7.72 -18.48
C THR A 272 -24.73 -7.76 -18.80
N TYR A 273 -23.87 -7.87 -17.78
CA TYR A 273 -22.43 -7.90 -17.97
C TYR A 273 -21.97 -9.05 -18.85
N SER A 274 -21.21 -8.73 -19.90
CA SER A 274 -20.56 -9.72 -20.76
C SER A 274 -19.16 -9.29 -21.10
N TYR A 275 -18.19 -10.15 -20.77
CA TYR A 275 -16.78 -9.88 -20.97
C TYR A 275 -16.30 -10.37 -22.34
N SER A 276 -15.77 -9.45 -23.14
CA SER A 276 -15.30 -9.69 -24.51
C SER A 276 -13.79 -9.46 -24.72
N GLY A 277 -13.03 -9.19 -23.65
CA GLY A 277 -11.61 -8.86 -23.70
C GLY A 277 -10.67 -10.08 -23.80
N SER A 278 -9.37 -9.83 -23.81
CA SER A 278 -8.31 -10.85 -23.96
C SER A 278 -7.67 -11.32 -22.64
N GLY A 279 -8.14 -10.79 -21.51
CA GLY A 279 -7.67 -11.08 -20.16
C GLY A 279 -8.05 -12.46 -19.64
N GLN A 280 -7.31 -12.91 -18.64
CA GLN A 280 -7.45 -14.25 -18.10
C GLN A 280 -8.50 -14.30 -16.98
N ARG A 281 -9.54 -15.11 -17.18
CA ARG A 281 -10.52 -15.47 -16.12
C ARG A 281 -9.88 -16.43 -15.12
N LEU A 282 -9.95 -16.08 -13.83
CA LEU A 282 -9.54 -16.88 -12.68
C LEU A 282 -10.77 -17.18 -11.80
N PRO A 283 -11.05 -18.45 -11.44
CA PRO A 283 -12.15 -18.76 -10.52
C PRO A 283 -11.89 -18.19 -9.11
N LEU A 284 -12.83 -17.41 -8.60
CA LEU A 284 -12.87 -16.99 -7.20
C LEU A 284 -13.48 -18.09 -6.34
N GLN A 285 -12.92 -18.28 -5.14
CA GLN A 285 -13.58 -18.94 -4.02
C GLN A 285 -13.78 -17.90 -2.92
N PHE A 286 -14.93 -17.88 -2.27
CA PHE A 286 -15.19 -16.96 -1.16
C PHE A 286 -15.03 -17.67 0.18
N ILE A 287 -14.33 -17.03 1.11
CA ILE A 287 -14.21 -17.47 2.51
C ILE A 287 -14.57 -16.30 3.45
N TRP A 288 -14.90 -16.62 4.71
CA TRP A 288 -15.25 -15.65 5.76
C TRP A 288 -16.21 -14.55 5.31
N ASP A 289 -17.35 -14.97 4.75
CA ASP A 289 -18.43 -14.09 4.29
C ASP A 289 -17.99 -13.06 3.23
N ASN A 290 -17.71 -13.58 2.02
CA ASN A 290 -17.45 -12.83 0.78
C ASN A 290 -16.02 -12.25 0.62
N ILE A 291 -15.03 -12.69 1.39
CA ILE A 291 -13.62 -12.37 1.07
C ILE A 291 -13.17 -13.23 -0.12
N PRO A 292 -12.69 -12.65 -1.23
CA PRO A 292 -12.28 -13.39 -2.41
C PRO A 292 -10.94 -14.10 -2.17
N SER A 293 -10.80 -15.27 -2.78
CA SER A 293 -9.56 -16.04 -2.79
C SER A 293 -9.34 -16.78 -4.11
N VAL A 294 -8.08 -16.98 -4.46
CA VAL A 294 -7.62 -17.63 -5.69
C VAL A 294 -6.63 -18.74 -5.38
N ARG A 295 -6.34 -19.59 -6.37
CA ARG A 295 -5.10 -20.39 -6.38
C ARG A 295 -4.05 -19.67 -7.22
N ALA A 296 -2.90 -19.44 -6.62
CA ALA A 296 -1.70 -18.90 -7.26
C ALA A 296 -0.48 -19.75 -6.84
N GLN A 297 0.67 -19.57 -7.49
CA GLN A 297 1.87 -20.36 -7.20
C GLN A 297 3.03 -19.48 -6.75
N VAL A 298 3.71 -19.85 -5.67
CA VAL A 298 5.05 -19.31 -5.39
C VAL A 298 6.05 -20.14 -6.17
N VAL A 299 7.03 -19.49 -6.79
CA VAL A 299 7.99 -20.11 -7.71
C VAL A 299 9.41 -19.87 -7.18
N ALA A 300 10.18 -20.96 -7.04
CA ALA A 300 11.55 -20.94 -6.53
C ALA A 300 12.56 -20.55 -7.64
N GLN A 301 13.83 -20.38 -7.26
CA GLN A 301 14.89 -19.96 -8.19
C GLN A 301 15.21 -21.01 -9.28
N ASP A 302 14.92 -22.29 -9.03
CA ASP A 302 15.10 -23.40 -9.98
C ASP A 302 13.89 -23.57 -10.93
N GLY A 303 12.85 -22.75 -10.78
CA GLY A 303 11.61 -22.83 -11.55
C GLY A 303 10.58 -23.84 -11.04
N THR A 304 10.86 -24.56 -9.95
CA THR A 304 9.81 -25.33 -9.25
C THR A 304 8.74 -24.39 -8.70
N ALA A 305 7.50 -24.89 -8.56
CA ALA A 305 6.35 -24.07 -8.18
C ALA A 305 5.42 -24.82 -7.23
N ILE A 306 5.01 -24.16 -6.14
CA ILE A 306 4.03 -24.68 -5.17
C ILE A 306 2.75 -23.85 -5.22
N THR A 307 1.60 -24.53 -5.29
CA THR A 307 0.28 -23.88 -5.38
C THR A 307 -0.30 -23.64 -4.00
N GLY A 308 -0.64 -22.39 -3.69
CA GLY A 308 -1.29 -21.97 -2.45
C GLY A 308 -2.67 -21.36 -2.68
N ILE A 309 -3.46 -21.24 -1.60
CA ILE A 309 -4.67 -20.41 -1.58
C ILE A 309 -4.29 -19.03 -1.04
N PHE A 310 -4.66 -17.98 -1.79
CA PHE A 310 -4.38 -16.59 -1.46
C PHE A 310 -5.68 -15.79 -1.38
N LEU A 311 -5.83 -14.96 -0.37
CA LEU A 311 -6.84 -13.89 -0.41
C LEU A 311 -6.48 -12.88 -1.52
N ILE A 312 -7.47 -12.20 -2.08
CA ILE A 312 -7.26 -10.99 -2.88
C ILE A 312 -7.68 -9.77 -2.05
N ASP A 313 -6.77 -8.83 -1.83
CA ASP A 313 -6.95 -7.74 -0.87
C ASP A 313 -6.44 -6.40 -1.46
N SER A 314 -7.36 -5.56 -1.93
CA SER A 314 -7.05 -4.20 -2.39
C SER A 314 -6.74 -3.22 -1.25
N GLY A 315 -6.97 -3.60 0.01
CA GLY A 315 -6.57 -2.89 1.22
C GLY A 315 -5.16 -3.20 1.73
N ALA A 316 -4.56 -4.32 1.29
CA ALA A 316 -3.19 -4.69 1.62
C ALA A 316 -2.18 -4.01 0.66
N THR A 317 -1.29 -3.15 1.18
CA THR A 317 -0.36 -2.34 0.37
C THR A 317 0.65 -3.15 -0.44
N THR A 318 1.37 -4.09 0.18
CA THR A 318 2.47 -4.86 -0.45
C THR A 318 1.99 -5.93 -1.43
N ALA A 319 2.84 -6.31 -2.38
CA ALA A 319 2.46 -7.18 -3.51
C ALA A 319 2.02 -8.58 -3.03
N LEU A 320 2.69 -9.09 -2.00
CA LEU A 320 2.40 -10.38 -1.40
C LEU A 320 2.51 -10.30 0.13
N TRP A 321 1.66 -11.02 0.82
CA TRP A 321 1.90 -11.50 2.19
C TRP A 321 1.98 -13.02 2.15
N LEU A 322 2.85 -13.62 2.96
CA LEU A 322 2.86 -15.05 3.23
C LEU A 322 2.58 -15.32 4.70
N THR A 323 1.79 -16.36 4.96
CA THR A 323 1.55 -16.84 6.33
C THR A 323 2.82 -17.43 6.91
N LYS A 324 2.94 -17.39 8.24
CA LYS A 324 4.07 -18.00 8.94
C LYS A 324 4.20 -19.49 8.62
N ALA A 325 3.08 -20.22 8.71
CA ALA A 325 3.02 -21.65 8.46
C ALA A 325 3.43 -22.03 7.02
N PHE A 326 3.04 -21.25 6.01
CA PHE A 326 3.48 -21.47 4.63
C PHE A 326 4.98 -21.19 4.48
N SER A 327 5.49 -20.12 5.09
CA SER A 327 6.90 -19.73 5.02
C SER A 327 7.83 -20.74 5.72
N GLU A 328 7.40 -21.29 6.86
CA GLU A 328 8.15 -22.31 7.62
C GLU A 328 8.08 -23.71 6.98
N ALA A 329 7.00 -24.02 6.23
CA ALA A 329 6.86 -25.28 5.50
C ALA A 329 7.61 -25.31 4.16
N HIS A 330 7.88 -24.14 3.57
CA HIS A 330 8.40 -23.98 2.20
C HIS A 330 9.60 -23.01 2.10
N PRO A 331 10.65 -23.15 2.94
CA PRO A 331 11.81 -22.24 2.96
C PRO A 331 12.55 -22.16 1.61
N GLU A 332 12.51 -23.22 0.81
CA GLU A 332 13.11 -23.31 -0.53
C GLU A 332 12.44 -22.41 -1.59
N PHE A 333 11.21 -21.95 -1.32
CA PHE A 333 10.48 -21.02 -2.18
C PHE A 333 10.71 -19.54 -1.81
N LEU A 334 11.46 -19.28 -0.74
CA LEU A 334 11.78 -17.92 -0.29
C LEU A 334 13.10 -17.47 -0.93
N SER A 335 13.28 -16.17 -1.17
CA SER A 335 14.55 -15.68 -1.73
C SER A 335 15.67 -15.86 -0.70
N ALA A 336 16.85 -16.29 -1.16
CA ALA A 336 18.08 -16.36 -0.35
C ALA A 336 18.64 -14.97 0.05
N GLN A 337 17.94 -13.88 -0.25
CA GLN A 337 18.25 -12.52 0.19
C GLN A 337 17.78 -12.28 1.63
N GLU A 338 18.54 -11.51 2.40
CA GLU A 338 18.24 -11.19 3.80
C GLU A 338 16.90 -10.45 3.93
N THR A 339 15.91 -11.06 4.58
CA THR A 339 14.65 -10.38 4.92
C THR A 339 14.88 -9.35 6.02
N MET A 340 14.42 -8.12 5.80
CA MET A 340 14.54 -7.02 6.74
C MET A 340 13.49 -7.14 7.85
N GLU A 341 13.83 -6.78 9.08
CA GLU A 341 12.85 -6.51 10.12
C GLU A 341 12.16 -5.16 9.82
N VAL A 342 10.83 -5.13 9.92
CA VAL A 342 10.02 -3.91 9.88
C VAL A 342 9.39 -3.66 11.25
N PRO A 343 9.06 -2.41 11.62
CA PRO A 343 8.28 -2.15 12.83
C PRO A 343 6.95 -2.91 12.79
N ASN A 344 6.53 -3.48 13.93
CA ASN A 344 5.20 -4.05 14.04
C ASN A 344 4.16 -2.92 13.94
N VAL A 345 3.14 -3.12 13.09
CA VAL A 345 2.07 -2.14 12.85
C VAL A 345 0.78 -2.59 13.55
N VAL A 346 -0.20 -1.70 13.69
CA VAL A 346 -1.55 -2.08 14.13
C VAL A 346 -2.38 -2.47 12.91
N ALA A 347 -3.20 -3.50 13.04
CA ALA A 347 -4.20 -3.88 12.05
C ALA A 347 -5.53 -4.30 12.72
N VAL A 348 -6.54 -4.59 11.90
CA VAL A 348 -7.76 -5.24 12.38
C VAL A 348 -7.39 -6.56 13.07
N GLY A 349 -7.87 -6.75 14.29
CA GLY A 349 -7.58 -7.93 15.12
C GLY A 349 -6.37 -7.81 16.07
N GLY A 350 -5.46 -6.84 15.88
CA GLY A 350 -4.33 -6.64 16.80
C GLY A 350 -3.01 -6.23 16.14
N GLU A 351 -1.90 -6.69 16.70
CA GLU A 351 -0.55 -6.33 16.24
C GLU A 351 -0.13 -7.17 15.04
N LEU A 352 0.42 -6.54 14.01
CA LEU A 352 0.87 -7.20 12.79
C LEU A 352 2.39 -7.16 12.72
N SER A 353 3.00 -8.31 13.02
CA SER A 353 4.45 -8.50 12.94
C SER A 353 4.82 -9.24 11.66
N ALA A 354 5.82 -8.72 10.95
CA ALA A 354 6.28 -9.25 9.68
C ALA A 354 7.79 -9.00 9.48
N ARG A 355 8.36 -9.68 8.49
CA ARG A 355 9.64 -9.33 7.89
C ARG A 355 9.42 -9.02 6.41
N LEU A 356 10.16 -8.05 5.88
CA LEU A 356 10.03 -7.59 4.50
C LEU A 356 11.12 -8.21 3.62
N GLY A 357 10.78 -8.64 2.41
CA GLY A 357 11.74 -9.14 1.43
C GLY A 357 11.05 -9.54 0.14
N TRP A 358 11.52 -10.60 -0.51
CA TRP A 358 11.01 -11.03 -1.82
C TRP A 358 10.95 -12.56 -1.92
N VAL A 359 10.01 -13.08 -2.70
CA VAL A 359 10.09 -14.44 -3.27
C VAL A 359 10.64 -14.36 -4.70
N PRO A 360 11.25 -15.42 -5.26
CA PRO A 360 11.87 -15.34 -6.59
C PRO A 360 10.86 -14.96 -7.69
N ALA A 361 9.67 -15.58 -7.68
CA ALA A 361 8.50 -15.10 -8.42
C ALA A 361 7.18 -15.60 -7.82
N ILE A 362 6.08 -14.96 -8.19
CA ILE A 362 4.71 -15.48 -8.05
C ILE A 362 4.09 -15.70 -9.43
N ARG A 363 3.41 -16.84 -9.63
CA ARG A 363 2.55 -17.08 -10.79
C ARG A 363 1.09 -16.84 -10.40
N PHE A 364 0.52 -15.77 -10.94
CA PHE A 364 -0.87 -15.39 -10.74
C PHE A 364 -1.63 -15.65 -12.06
N GLY A 365 -2.42 -16.73 -12.10
CA GLY A 365 -2.94 -17.25 -13.36
C GLY A 365 -1.82 -17.81 -14.25
N GLY A 366 -1.74 -17.33 -15.50
CA GLY A 366 -0.63 -17.58 -16.41
C GLY A 366 0.54 -16.59 -16.24
N PHE A 367 0.29 -15.45 -15.62
CA PHE A 367 1.26 -14.36 -15.48
C PHE A 367 2.31 -14.69 -14.42
N LEU A 368 3.59 -14.53 -14.75
CA LEU A 368 4.71 -14.70 -13.83
C LEU A 368 5.26 -13.31 -13.48
N VAL A 369 5.17 -12.92 -12.21
CA VAL A 369 5.71 -11.67 -11.68
C VAL A 369 6.93 -12.00 -10.82
N SER A 370 8.11 -11.62 -11.30
CA SER A 370 9.40 -11.85 -10.61
C SER A 370 9.62 -10.85 -9.48
N MET A 371 10.26 -11.30 -8.40
CA MET A 371 10.64 -10.47 -7.24
C MET A 371 9.52 -9.53 -6.71
N PRO A 372 8.30 -10.03 -6.42
CA PRO A 372 7.27 -9.23 -5.75
C PRO A 372 7.67 -8.92 -4.31
N LEU A 373 7.47 -7.67 -3.87
CA LEU A 373 7.73 -7.27 -2.48
C LEU A 373 6.76 -8.01 -1.55
N THR A 374 7.33 -8.81 -0.65
CA THR A 374 6.66 -9.82 0.15
C THR A 374 6.82 -9.54 1.64
N GLN A 375 5.71 -9.56 2.39
CA GLN A 375 5.71 -9.55 3.84
C GLN A 375 5.53 -10.97 4.40
N PHE A 376 6.55 -11.46 5.10
CA PHE A 376 6.59 -12.76 5.75
C PHE A 376 6.07 -12.61 7.17
N SER A 377 4.79 -12.93 7.39
CA SER A 377 4.15 -12.74 8.70
C SER A 377 4.82 -13.59 9.77
N GLN A 378 4.99 -13.00 10.96
CA GLN A 378 5.51 -13.69 12.15
C GLN A 378 4.37 -14.09 13.12
N ASN A 379 3.13 -13.72 12.80
CA ASN A 379 1.96 -13.91 13.65
C ASN A 379 1.61 -15.41 13.83
N THR A 380 1.17 -15.77 15.03
CA THR A 380 0.69 -17.13 15.40
C THR A 380 -0.81 -17.17 15.72
N SER A 381 -1.51 -16.03 15.60
CA SER A 381 -2.99 -15.95 15.53
C SER A 381 -3.43 -14.86 14.55
N GLY A 382 -4.74 -14.68 14.36
CA GLY A 382 -5.31 -13.84 13.31
C GLY A 382 -5.38 -14.55 11.96
N ILE A 383 -5.88 -13.86 10.93
CA ILE A 383 -6.10 -14.44 9.59
C ILE A 383 -4.80 -15.01 8.98
N LEU A 384 -3.67 -14.34 9.19
CA LEU A 384 -2.35 -14.75 8.69
C LEU A 384 -1.75 -15.98 9.40
N ALA A 385 -2.44 -16.56 10.38
CA ALA A 385 -2.10 -17.84 11.01
C ALA A 385 -3.07 -18.99 10.62
N THR A 386 -3.99 -18.76 9.68
CA THR A 386 -4.99 -19.75 9.27
C THR A 386 -4.35 -20.98 8.60
N PRO A 387 -4.59 -22.21 9.09
CA PRO A 387 -4.13 -23.43 8.43
C PRO A 387 -4.68 -23.55 7.00
N GLY A 388 -3.79 -23.82 6.03
CA GLY A 388 -4.14 -23.97 4.62
C GLY A 388 -4.23 -22.66 3.82
N LEU A 389 -4.15 -21.49 4.46
CA LEU A 389 -3.96 -20.21 3.78
C LEU A 389 -2.46 -20.00 3.51
N ALA A 390 -2.10 -19.77 2.25
CA ALA A 390 -0.71 -19.47 1.88
C ALA A 390 -0.36 -18.00 2.10
N GLY A 391 -1.31 -17.09 1.87
CA GLY A 391 -1.05 -15.66 1.95
C GLY A 391 -2.17 -14.74 1.46
N ILE A 392 -1.77 -13.52 1.11
CA ILE A 392 -2.63 -12.46 0.56
C ILE A 392 -1.93 -11.84 -0.65
N ILE A 393 -2.65 -11.69 -1.76
CA ILE A 393 -2.23 -10.92 -2.94
C ILE A 393 -2.76 -9.49 -2.76
N GLY A 394 -1.84 -8.52 -2.69
CA GLY A 394 -2.15 -7.13 -2.34
C GLY A 394 -2.05 -6.13 -3.50
N ALA A 395 -2.36 -4.87 -3.20
CA ALA A 395 -2.49 -3.76 -4.13
C ALA A 395 -1.27 -3.53 -5.04
N GLN A 396 -0.02 -3.66 -4.53
CA GLN A 396 1.18 -3.58 -5.37
C GLN A 396 1.30 -4.68 -6.45
N LEU A 397 0.59 -5.81 -6.31
CA LEU A 397 0.48 -6.85 -7.35
C LEU A 397 -0.77 -6.62 -8.21
N LEU A 398 -1.87 -6.17 -7.63
CA LEU A 398 -3.10 -5.85 -8.36
C LEU A 398 -2.93 -4.69 -9.35
N ARG A 399 -2.17 -3.63 -8.99
CA ARG A 399 -1.98 -2.45 -9.84
C ARG A 399 -1.33 -2.70 -11.21
N ARG A 400 -0.72 -3.88 -11.37
CA ARG A 400 -0.04 -4.38 -12.57
C ARG A 400 -1.02 -4.84 -13.67
N PHE A 401 -2.32 -4.79 -13.38
CA PHE A 401 -3.38 -5.23 -14.25
C PHE A 401 -4.52 -4.20 -14.28
N THR A 402 -5.30 -4.19 -15.35
CA THR A 402 -6.72 -3.87 -15.24
C THR A 402 -7.40 -5.10 -14.62
N VAL A 403 -8.10 -4.90 -13.51
CA VAL A 403 -8.67 -5.97 -12.68
C VAL A 403 -10.18 -5.88 -12.73
N ILE A 404 -10.86 -6.97 -13.09
CA ILE A 404 -12.33 -7.05 -13.03
C ILE A 404 -12.72 -8.05 -11.94
N PHE A 405 -13.46 -7.57 -10.95
CA PHE A 405 -14.08 -8.38 -9.90
C PHE A 405 -15.53 -8.68 -10.26
N ASP A 406 -15.75 -9.90 -10.74
CA ASP A 406 -17.04 -10.46 -11.15
C ASP A 406 -17.51 -11.46 -10.07
N TYR A 407 -17.75 -10.96 -8.85
CA TYR A 407 -18.18 -11.81 -7.73
C TYR A 407 -19.51 -12.54 -8.03
N PRO A 408 -20.54 -11.92 -8.66
CA PRO A 408 -21.80 -12.60 -8.93
C PRO A 408 -21.67 -13.86 -9.80
N HIS A 409 -20.68 -13.91 -10.69
CA HIS A 409 -20.34 -15.13 -11.46
C HIS A 409 -19.14 -15.91 -10.90
N GLY A 410 -18.59 -15.50 -9.76
CA GLY A 410 -17.46 -16.18 -9.10
C GLY A 410 -16.14 -16.11 -9.87
N VAL A 411 -15.85 -15.00 -10.54
CA VAL A 411 -14.64 -14.83 -11.38
C VAL A 411 -13.90 -13.53 -11.07
N MET A 412 -12.57 -13.58 -11.20
CA MET A 412 -11.69 -12.42 -11.33
C MET A 412 -11.09 -12.44 -12.73
N ILE A 413 -10.96 -11.29 -13.39
CA ILE A 413 -10.33 -11.17 -14.71
C ILE A 413 -9.10 -10.27 -14.61
N LEU A 414 -8.01 -10.68 -15.25
CA LEU A 414 -6.74 -9.96 -15.27
C LEU A 414 -6.32 -9.64 -16.71
N GLU A 415 -6.19 -8.35 -17.03
CA GLU A 415 -5.52 -7.85 -18.23
C GLU A 415 -4.23 -7.13 -17.81
N PRO A 416 -3.02 -7.57 -18.20
CA PRO A 416 -1.78 -6.87 -17.88
C PRO A 416 -1.79 -5.43 -18.43
N ASN A 417 -1.52 -4.45 -17.58
CA ASN A 417 -1.43 -3.05 -17.97
C ASN A 417 0.05 -2.62 -18.13
N GLU A 418 0.28 -1.33 -18.38
CA GLU A 418 1.63 -0.77 -18.58
C GLU A 418 2.55 -0.90 -17.35
N HIS A 419 2.01 -1.05 -16.13
CA HIS A 419 2.75 -1.32 -14.91
C HIS A 419 3.15 -2.80 -14.71
N PHE A 420 2.77 -3.71 -15.62
CA PHE A 420 3.00 -5.14 -15.42
C PHE A 420 4.48 -5.48 -15.16
N GLY A 421 5.39 -4.81 -15.88
CA GLY A 421 6.84 -4.97 -15.77
C GLY A 421 7.52 -4.15 -14.66
N ASP A 422 6.79 -3.38 -13.85
CA ASP A 422 7.39 -2.51 -12.83
C ASP A 422 8.23 -3.29 -11.82
N PRO A 423 9.32 -2.73 -11.27
CA PRO A 423 9.87 -3.23 -10.01
C PRO A 423 8.81 -3.10 -8.91
N SER A 424 8.78 -4.04 -7.96
CA SER A 424 8.18 -3.75 -6.66
C SER A 424 9.16 -2.92 -5.83
N VAL A 425 8.63 -1.93 -5.11
CA VAL A 425 9.37 -0.82 -4.46
C VAL A 425 8.95 -0.72 -3.00
#